data_AF-A0A661TVC9-F1
#
_entry.id   AF-A0A661TVC9-F1
#
_cell.length_a   1.000
_cell.length_b   1.000
_cell.length_c   1.000
_cell.angle_alpha   90.00
_cell.angle_beta   90.00
_cell.angle_gamma   90.00
#
_symmetry.space_group_name_H-M   'P 1'
#
loop_
_entity.id
_entity.type
_entity.pdbx_description
1 polymer ?
#
loop_
_entity_poly.entity_id
_entity_poly.type
_entity_poly.pdbx_seq_one_letter_code
_entity_poly.pdbx_strand_id
1 'polypeptide(L)' 'MDMHYGGEFNIADILFIRGGAYRADFACGAGIRLKMFAVDYAFITHTELGGSHRISVGFSM' A
#
# COMPACT_ATOMS: atom_id res chain seq x y z
N MET A 1 -3.07 2.16 -24.35
CA MET A 1 -3.03 3.10 -23.20
C MET A 1 -3.12 2.25 -21.96
N ASP A 2 -2.08 2.25 -21.14
CA ASP A 2 -2.10 1.52 -19.87
C ASP A 2 -2.80 2.37 -18.83
N MET A 3 -3.98 1.93 -18.39
CA MET A 3 -4.76 2.66 -17.41
C MET A 3 -4.32 2.25 -16.01
N HIS A 4 -3.74 3.20 -15.29
CA HIS A 4 -3.36 3.04 -13.90
C HIS A 4 -4.36 3.82 -13.07
N TYR A 5 -5.08 3.13 -12.19
CA TYR A 5 -5.97 3.76 -11.23
C TYR A 5 -5.39 3.57 -9.85
N GLY A 6 -5.31 4.67 -9.09
CA GLY A 6 -4.77 4.64 -7.74
C GLY A 6 -5.46 5.71 -6.90
N GLY A 7 -5.71 5.37 -5.64
CA GLY A 7 -6.25 6.28 -4.63
C GLY A 7 -5.54 6.07 -3.31
N GLU A 8 -5.27 7.18 -2.62
CA GLU A 8 -4.76 7.18 -1.25
C GLU A 8 -5.76 7.89 -0.35
N PHE A 9 -6.03 7.30 0.81
CA PHE A 9 -6.88 7.87 1.84
C PHE A 9 -6.13 7.94 3.16
N ASN A 10 -6.02 9.16 3.70
CA ASN A 10 -5.26 9.43 4.92
C ASN A 10 -6.21 9.91 6.01
N ILE A 11 -6.14 9.26 7.17
CA ILE A 11 -6.94 9.57 8.35
C ILE A 11 -6.00 10.08 9.44
N ALA A 12 -6.13 11.38 9.73
CA ALA A 12 -5.47 12.06 10.84
C ALA A 12 -3.94 11.91 10.90
N ASP A 13 -3.26 11.73 9.76
CA ASP A 13 -1.82 11.42 9.62
C ASP A 13 -1.36 10.14 10.35
N ILE A 14 -2.28 9.37 10.91
CA ILE A 14 -2.01 8.13 11.66
C ILE A 14 -2.24 6.92 10.78
N LEU A 15 -3.31 6.91 9.98
CA LEU A 15 -3.69 5.76 9.16
C LEU A 15 -3.71 6.16 7.68
N PHE A 16 -3.08 5.34 6.86
CA PHE A 16 -2.93 5.51 5.42
C PHE A 16 -3.53 4.26 4.77
N ILE A 17 -4.46 4.42 3.85
CA ILE A 17 -5.02 3.32 3.08
C ILE A 17 -4.76 3.63 1.61
N ARG A 18 -4.18 2.66 0.91
CA ARG A 18 -3.82 2.75 -0.51
C ARG A 18 -4.56 1.67 -1.28
N GLY A 19 -5.14 2.04 -2.40
CA GLY A 19 -5.77 1.11 -3.33
C GLY A 19 -5.39 1.47 -4.75
N GLY A 20 -5.07 0.48 -5.57
CA GLY A 20 -4.75 0.70 -6.96
C GLY A 20 -5.09 -0.52 -7.81
N ALA A 21 -5.32 -0.28 -9.09
CA ALA A 21 -5.51 -1.31 -10.09
C ALA A 21 -4.65 -0.95 -11.31
N TYR A 22 -3.88 -1.94 -11.75
CA TYR A 22 -3.03 -1.85 -12.92
C TYR A 22 -3.38 -2.99 -13.87
N ARG A 23 -3.97 -2.68 -15.02
CA ARG A 23 -4.51 -3.69 -15.96
C ARG A 23 -5.41 -4.73 -15.27
N ALA A 24 -4.88 -5.93 -15.01
CA ALA A 24 -5.56 -7.05 -14.37
C ALA A 24 -5.11 -7.26 -12.91
N ASP A 25 -4.08 -6.53 -12.47
CA ASP A 25 -3.46 -6.68 -11.16
C ASP A 25 -4.06 -5.66 -10.18
N PHE A 26 -4.61 -6.16 -9.08
CA PHE A 26 -5.11 -5.36 -7.99
C PHE A 26 -4.02 -5.14 -6.94
N ALA A 27 -3.92 -3.91 -6.44
CA ALA A 27 -3.04 -3.53 -5.35
C ALA A 27 -3.85 -2.90 -4.22
N CYS A 28 -3.60 -3.34 -2.99
CA CYS A 28 -4.12 -2.68 -1.79
C CYS A 28 -3.03 -2.57 -0.74
N GLY A 29 -3.12 -1.57 0.11
CA GLY A 29 -2.18 -1.37 1.18
C GLY A 29 -2.78 -0.57 2.31
N ALA A 30 -2.22 -0.76 3.49
CA ALA A 30 -2.53 0.02 4.67
C ALA A 30 -1.23 0.29 5.42
N GLY A 31 -1.07 1.52 5.88
CA GLY A 31 0.04 1.95 6.71
C GLY A 31 -0.46 2.63 7.97
N ILE A 32 0.25 2.44 9.06
CA ILE A 32 0.05 3.15 10.31
C ILE A 32 1.32 3.91 10.67
N ARG A 33 1.15 5.17 11.10
CA ARG A 33 2.22 6.02 11.61
C ARG A 33 1.95 6.31 13.08
N LEU A 34 2.91 5.93 13.90
CA LEU A 34 3.06 6.30 15.30
C LEU A 34 4.17 7.36 15.39
N LYS A 35 4.26 8.05 16.54
CA LYS A 35 5.23 9.16 16.76
C LYS A 35 6.66 8.87 16.32
N MET A 36 7.12 7.64 16.48
CA MET A 36 8.50 7.20 16.25
C MET A 36 8.59 5.96 15.34
N PHE A 37 7.46 5.38 14.94
CA PHE A 37 7.40 4.18 14.11
C PHE A 37 6.42 4.36 12.97
N ALA A 38 6.75 3.86 11.79
CA ALA A 38 5.79 3.71 10.70
C ALA A 38 5.80 2.24 10.27
N VAL A 39 4.62 1.68 10.03
CA VAL A 39 4.48 0.32 9.49
C VAL A 39 3.60 0.43 8.26
N ASP A 40 4.07 -0.07 7.12
CA ASP A 40 3.32 -0.09 5.85
C ASP A 40 3.21 -1.53 5.38
N TYR A 41 1.99 -1.96 5.09
CA TYR A 41 1.68 -3.24 4.51
C TYR A 41 1.05 -3.03 3.14
N ALA A 42 1.65 -3.60 2.10
CA ALA A 42 1.13 -3.54 0.74
C ALA A 42 1.02 -4.95 0.16
N PHE A 43 -0.08 -5.19 -0.54
CA PHE A 43 -0.38 -6.41 -1.24
C PHE A 43 -0.68 -6.11 -2.69
N ILE A 44 -0.07 -6.86 -3.59
CA ILE A 44 -0.27 -6.74 -5.03
C ILE A 44 -0.56 -8.14 -5.57
N THR A 45 -1.75 -8.34 -6.12
CA THR A 45 -2.06 -9.56 -6.85
C THR A 45 -1.41 -9.46 -8.21
N HIS A 46 -0.42 -10.30 -8.49
CA HIS A 46 0.12 -10.42 -9.84
C HIS A 46 -0.39 -11.68 -10.51
N THR A 47 -1.04 -11.52 -11.66
CA THR A 47 -1.75 -12.61 -12.35
C THR A 47 -0.81 -13.73 -12.82
N GLU A 48 0.46 -13.40 -13.07
CA GLU A 48 1.45 -14.34 -13.62
C GLU A 48 2.44 -14.92 -12.59
N LEU A 49 2.75 -14.18 -11.51
CA LEU A 49 3.73 -14.60 -10.49
C LEU A 49 3.11 -14.89 -9.10
N GLY A 50 1.80 -14.75 -8.95
CA GLY A 50 1.12 -14.89 -7.65
C GLY A 50 1.14 -13.60 -6.83
N GLY A 51 0.41 -13.59 -5.71
CA GLY A 51 0.30 -12.44 -4.84
C GLY A 51 1.62 -12.08 -4.15
N SER A 52 2.03 -10.83 -4.25
CA SER A 52 3.22 -10.30 -3.59
C SER A 52 2.83 -9.50 -2.35
N HIS A 53 3.43 -9.82 -1.21
CA HIS A 53 3.23 -9.12 0.06
C HIS A 53 4.49 -8.34 0.40
N ARG A 54 4.36 -7.02 0.61
CA ARG A 54 5.44 -6.13 1.00
C ARG A 54 5.13 -5.56 2.38
N ILE A 55 6.05 -5.76 3.31
CA ILE A 55 5.97 -5.21 4.67
C ILE A 55 7.16 -4.27 4.84
N SER A 56 6.89 -3.05 5.30
CA SER A 56 7.90 -2.04 5.56
C SER A 56 7.74 -1.49 6.96
N VAL A 57 8.85 -1.32 7.66
CA VAL A 57 8.89 -0.73 9.00
C VAL A 57 9.92 0.39 8.98
N GLY A 58 9.47 1.59 9.33
CA GLY A 58 10.29 2.78 9.52
C GLY A 58 10.40 3.10 11.00
N PHE A 59 11.57 3.55 11.42
CA PHE A 59 11.82 4.11 12.74
C PHE A 59 12.41 5.50 12.56
N SER A 60 11.85 6.49 13.26
CA SER A 60 12.34 7.88 13.23
C SER A 60 12.53 8.33 14.68
N MET A 61 13.73 8.81 14.99
CA MET A 61 14.14 9.33 16.29
C MET A 61 14.53 10.80 16.18
#